data_AF-A0AB35IVZ8-F1
#
_entry.id   AF-A0AB35IVZ8-F1
#
_cell.length_a   1.000
_cell.length_b   1.000
_cell.length_c   1.000
_cell.angle_alpha   90.00
_cell.angle_beta   90.00
_cell.angle_gamma   90.00
#
_symmetry.space_group_name_H-M   'P 1'
#
loop_
_entity.id
_entity.type
_entity.pdbx_description
1 polymer ?
#
loop_
_entity_poly.entity_id
_entity_poly.type
_entity_poly.pdbx_seq_one_letter_code
_entity_poly.pdbx_strand_id
1 'polypeptide(L)'
;MIEAYKKFWKGYVDFKGRSTPSDYWFAYSAHVLIFFASYLLLAVFERMDSETGSSDLFTIGVILLLIFFAYGVAAVLPGIAVTVRRLRDAGYHWAYIFIPLIPFVGIFILIFLLCQPTEV
;
A
#
# COMPACT_ATOMS: atom_id res chain seq x y z
N MET A 1 -1.54 11.46 -10.08
CA MET A 1 -1.44 10.03 -9.68
C MET A 1 -0.07 9.43 -9.99
N ILE A 2 0.37 9.33 -11.25
CA ILE A 2 1.66 8.70 -11.62
C ILE A 2 2.86 9.35 -10.92
N GLU A 3 2.93 10.69 -10.89
CA GLU A 3 4.04 11.40 -10.22
C GLU A 3 4.07 11.17 -8.70
N ALA A 4 2.90 11.09 -8.05
CA ALA A 4 2.80 10.74 -6.63
C ALA A 4 3.30 9.32 -6.36
N TYR A 5 2.98 8.37 -7.24
CA TYR A 5 3.47 7.00 -7.14
C TYR A 5 4.99 6.90 -7.38
N LYS A 6 5.55 7.67 -8.33
CA LYS A 6 7.01 7.78 -8.47
C LYS A 6 7.66 8.37 -7.21
N LYS A 7 7.05 9.40 -6.62
CA LYS A 7 7.53 10.03 -5.38
C LYS A 7 7.48 9.07 -4.19
N PHE A 8 6.47 8.21 -4.12
CA PHE A 8 6.35 7.14 -3.13
C PHE A 8 7.58 6.22 -3.16
N TRP A 9 7.93 5.68 -4.33
CA TRP A 9 9.08 4.78 -4.48
C TRP A 9 10.43 5.49 -4.34
N LYS A 10 10.57 6.72 -4.85
CA LYS A 10 11.81 7.49 -4.69
C LYS A 10 12.08 7.90 -3.25
N GLY A 11 11.04 8.19 -2.47
CA GLY A 11 11.13 8.58 -1.07
C GLY A 11 11.06 7.41 -0.10
N TYR A 12 11.38 6.18 -0.51
CA TYR A 12 11.15 4.98 0.30
C TYR A 12 11.92 4.93 1.62
N VAL A 13 13.06 5.61 1.71
CA VAL A 13 13.89 5.78 2.92
C VAL A 13 13.91 7.21 3.44
N ASP A 14 13.18 8.12 2.80
CA ASP A 14 13.09 9.50 3.25
C ASP A 14 11.96 9.65 4.26
N PHE A 15 12.33 9.68 5.54
CA PHE A 15 11.41 9.94 6.65
C PHE A 15 11.30 11.42 7.00
N LYS A 16 12.08 12.33 6.38
CA LYS A 16 12.15 13.76 6.77
C LYS A 16 11.50 14.71 5.77
N GLY A 17 11.33 14.30 4.51
CA GLY A 17 10.68 15.11 3.48
C GLY A 17 9.22 15.43 3.79
N ARG A 18 8.67 16.38 3.02
CA ARG A 18 7.25 16.76 3.06
C ARG A 18 6.44 15.94 2.07
N SER A 19 5.26 15.56 2.50
CA SER A 19 4.22 14.92 1.68
C SER A 19 3.02 15.86 1.61
N THR A 20 2.19 15.76 0.57
CA THR A 20 0.88 16.43 0.56
C THR A 20 -0.21 15.39 0.80
N PRO A 21 -1.40 15.77 1.30
CA PRO A 21 -2.50 14.82 1.44
C PRO A 21 -2.83 14.15 0.09
N SER A 22 -2.80 14.93 -0.99
CA SER A 22 -3.03 14.45 -2.36
C SER A 22 -2.00 13.41 -2.81
N ASP A 23 -0.70 13.63 -2.54
CA ASP A 23 0.35 12.66 -2.86
C ASP A 23 0.14 11.33 -2.15
N TYR A 24 -0.25 11.36 -0.86
CA TYR A 24 -0.51 10.17 -0.07
C TYR A 24 -1.70 9.38 -0.62
N TRP A 25 -2.84 10.04 -0.81
CA TRP A 25 -4.07 9.37 -1.26
C TRP A 25 -3.95 8.84 -2.69
N PHE A 26 -3.21 9.51 -3.58
CA PHE A 26 -2.93 8.97 -4.92
C PHE A 26 -1.96 7.78 -4.91
N ALA A 27 -0.97 7.78 -4.02
CA ALA A 27 -0.10 6.62 -3.85
C ALA A 27 -0.88 5.43 -3.26
N TYR A 28 -1.76 5.69 -2.29
CA TYR A 28 -2.64 4.68 -1.70
C TYR A 28 -3.62 4.11 -2.72
N SER A 29 -4.30 4.96 -3.50
CA SER A 29 -5.23 4.51 -4.54
C SER A 29 -4.54 3.65 -5.60
N ALA A 30 -3.31 4.00 -5.98
CA ALA A 30 -2.52 3.18 -6.91
C ALA A 30 -2.23 1.78 -6.34
N HIS A 31 -1.87 1.66 -5.06
CA HIS A 31 -1.70 0.35 -4.42
C HIS A 31 -3.01 -0.44 -4.37
N VAL A 32 -4.14 0.21 -4.03
CA VAL A 32 -5.46 -0.44 -4.04
C VAL A 32 -5.77 -1.03 -5.41
N LEU A 33 -5.53 -0.27 -6.49
CA LEU A 33 -5.74 -0.77 -7.86
C LEU A 33 -4.81 -1.93 -8.22
N ILE A 34 -3.54 -1.87 -7.82
CA ILE A 34 -2.57 -2.96 -8.06
C ILE A 34 -2.97 -4.23 -7.31
N PHE A 35 -3.34 -4.11 -6.03
CA PHE A 35 -3.80 -5.25 -5.24
C PHE A 35 -5.10 -5.84 -5.80
N PHE A 36 -6.07 -4.99 -6.17
CA PHE A 36 -7.31 -5.45 -6.78
C PHE A 36 -7.06 -6.21 -8.10
N ALA A 37 -6.22 -5.66 -8.98
CA ALA A 37 -5.85 -6.31 -10.23
C ALA A 37 -5.10 -7.63 -10.00
N SER A 38 -4.18 -7.66 -9.03
CA SER A 38 -3.45 -8.89 -8.67
C SER A 38 -4.36 -9.98 -8.15
N TYR A 39 -5.35 -9.64 -7.31
CA TYR A 39 -6.30 -10.59 -6.76
C TYR A 39 -7.23 -11.14 -7.83
N LEU A 40 -7.74 -10.27 -8.72
CA LEU A 40 -8.54 -10.70 -9.85
C LEU A 40 -7.76 -11.66 -10.75
N LEU A 41 -6.51 -11.34 -11.04
CA LEU A 41 -5.65 -12.16 -11.89
C LEU A 41 -5.38 -13.52 -11.24
N LEU A 42 -5.02 -13.57 -9.95
CA LEU A 42 -4.82 -14.81 -9.23
C LEU A 42 -6.10 -15.67 -9.20
N ALA A 43 -7.27 -15.07 -8.96
CA ALA A 43 -8.55 -15.77 -8.95
C ALA A 43 -8.87 -16.40 -10.32
N VAL A 44 -8.57 -15.71 -11.42
CA VAL A 44 -8.76 -16.26 -12.78
C VAL A 44 -7.84 -17.47 -13.01
N PHE A 45 -6.56 -17.36 -12.64
CA PHE A 45 -5.60 -18.48 -12.78
C PHE A 45 -5.99 -19.68 -11.93
N GLU A 46 -6.41 -19.47 -10.69
CA GLU A 46 -6.90 -20.54 -9.81
C GLU A 46 -8.12 -21.27 -10.40
N ARG A 47 -9.05 -20.53 -11.02
CA ARG A 47 -10.21 -21.14 -11.68
C ARG A 47 -9.81 -21.96 -12.90
N MET A 48 -8.94 -21.45 -13.76
CA MET A 48 -8.47 -22.18 -14.94
C MET A 48 -7.70 -23.45 -14.56
N ASP A 49 -6.88 -23.39 -13.52
CA ASP A 49 -6.17 -24.55 -12.98
C ASP A 49 -7.14 -25.60 -12.44
N SER A 50 -8.17 -25.18 -11.70
CA SER A 50 -9.20 -26.09 -11.17
C SER A 50 -10.00 -26.82 -12.24
N GLU A 51 -10.17 -26.23 -13.42
CA GLU A 51 -10.89 -26.82 -14.55
C GLU A 51 -10.00 -27.71 -15.42
N THR A 52 -8.72 -27.36 -15.59
CA THR A 52 -7.80 -28.05 -16.51
C THR A 52 -6.93 -29.10 -15.81
N GLY A 53 -6.65 -28.92 -14.51
CA GLY A 53 -5.74 -29.76 -13.72
C GLY A 53 -4.30 -29.75 -14.24
N SER A 54 -3.86 -28.67 -14.89
CA SER A 54 -2.55 -28.62 -15.54
C SER A 54 -1.46 -28.12 -14.60
N SER A 55 -0.39 -28.90 -14.47
CA SER A 55 0.78 -28.54 -13.64
C SER A 55 1.41 -27.20 -14.03
N ASP A 56 1.30 -26.82 -15.29
CA ASP A 56 1.87 -25.58 -15.82
C ASP A 56 1.09 -24.35 -15.33
N LEU A 57 -0.26 -24.41 -15.30
CA LEU A 57 -1.08 -23.31 -14.79
C LEU A 57 -0.90 -23.14 -13.28
N PHE A 58 -0.83 -24.25 -12.53
CA PHE A 58 -0.47 -24.22 -11.11
C PHE A 58 0.86 -23.51 -10.88
N THR A 59 1.90 -23.88 -11.64
CA THR A 59 3.24 -23.28 -11.53
C THR A 59 3.21 -21.77 -11.81
N ILE A 60 2.48 -21.34 -12.85
CA ILE A 60 2.31 -19.92 -13.17
C ILE A 60 1.59 -19.18 -12.04
N GLY A 61 0.53 -19.75 -11.48
CA GLY A 61 -0.19 -19.19 -10.34
C GLY A 61 0.72 -18.96 -9.12
N VAL A 62 1.56 -19.93 -8.80
CA VAL A 62 2.56 -19.81 -7.71
C VAL A 62 3.59 -18.72 -8.00
N ILE A 63 4.11 -18.62 -9.22
CA ILE A 63 5.06 -17.57 -9.60
C ILE A 63 4.43 -16.19 -9.45
N LEU A 64 3.19 -16.00 -9.91
CA LEU A 64 2.46 -14.74 -9.78
C LEU A 64 2.26 -14.36 -8.31
N LEU A 65 1.88 -15.33 -7.47
CA LEU A 65 1.75 -15.14 -6.03
C LEU A 65 3.07 -14.64 -5.42
N LEU A 66 4.20 -15.25 -5.77
CA LEU A 66 5.52 -14.85 -5.27
C LEU A 66 5.92 -13.44 -5.73
N ILE A 67 5.61 -13.06 -6.98
CA ILE A 67 5.87 -11.71 -7.50
C ILE A 67 5.06 -10.67 -6.72
N PHE A 68 3.76 -10.91 -6.52
CA PHE A 68 2.90 -10.00 -5.77
C PHE A 68 3.28 -9.94 -4.29
N PHE A 69 3.71 -11.05 -3.71
CA PHE A 69 4.25 -11.10 -2.36
C PHE A 69 5.52 -10.24 -2.24
N ALA A 70 6.47 -10.38 -3.15
CA ALA A 70 7.69 -9.57 -3.19
C ALA A 70 7.39 -8.07 -3.36
N TYR A 71 6.43 -7.73 -4.22
CA TYR A 71 5.94 -6.36 -4.37
C TYR A 71 5.35 -5.82 -3.06
N GLY A 72 4.51 -6.61 -2.38
CA GLY A 72 3.92 -6.25 -1.11
C GLY A 72 4.98 -5.96 -0.04
N VAL A 73 5.98 -6.84 0.10
CA VAL A 73 7.11 -6.67 1.02
C VAL A 73 7.91 -5.40 0.68
N ALA A 74 8.21 -5.17 -0.60
CA ALA A 74 8.92 -3.98 -1.05
C ALA A 74 8.13 -2.68 -0.78
N ALA A 75 6.79 -2.74 -0.82
CA ALA A 75 5.91 -1.60 -0.56
C ALA A 75 5.77 -1.25 0.94
N VAL A 76 6.11 -2.16 1.86
CA VAL A 76 6.00 -1.92 3.31
C VAL A 76 6.87 -0.73 3.75
N LEU A 77 8.15 -0.72 3.34
CA LEU A 77 9.09 0.35 3.69
C LEU A 77 8.63 1.75 3.24
N PRO A 78 8.37 1.99 1.94
CA PRO A 78 7.86 3.28 1.48
C PRO A 78 6.47 3.60 2.07
N GLY A 79 5.63 2.58 2.32
CA GLY A 79 4.35 2.75 3.01
C GLY A 79 4.52 3.38 4.39
N ILE A 80 5.39 2.81 5.23
CA ILE A 80 5.71 3.37 6.55
C ILE A 80 6.32 4.77 6.39
N ALA A 81 7.26 4.96 5.47
CA ALA A 81 7.94 6.24 5.29
C ALA A 81 6.99 7.38 4.91
N VAL A 82 5.99 7.15 4.04
CA VAL A 82 5.00 8.19 3.70
C VAL A 82 4.03 8.42 4.85
N THR A 83 3.57 7.38 5.55
CA THR A 83 2.66 7.52 6.71
C THR A 83 3.32 8.31 7.84
N VAL A 84 4.60 8.05 8.16
CA VAL A 84 5.37 8.83 9.14
C VAL A 84 5.45 10.30 8.75
N ARG A 85 5.76 10.58 7.47
CA ARG A 85 5.82 11.96 6.97
C ARG A 85 4.47 12.64 7.09
N ARG A 86 3.38 11.96 6.75
CA ARG A 86 2.03 12.54 6.83
C ARG A 86 1.58 12.85 8.23
N LEU A 87 1.80 11.95 9.18
CA LEU A 87 1.49 12.21 10.58
C LEU A 87 2.28 13.41 11.10
N ARG A 88 3.59 13.46 10.85
CA ARG A 88 4.43 14.57 11.31
C ARG A 88 4.04 15.90 10.66
N ASP A 89 3.80 15.88 9.35
CA ASP A 89 3.42 17.07 8.61
C ASP A 89 2.03 17.60 9.04
N ALA A 90 1.17 16.74 9.60
CA ALA A 90 -0.11 17.11 10.20
C ALA A 90 0.00 17.46 11.70
N GLY A 91 1.21 17.58 12.26
CA GLY A 91 1.45 17.93 13.66
C GLY A 91 1.40 16.76 14.65
N TYR A 92 1.17 15.53 14.19
CA TYR A 92 1.05 14.35 15.06
C TYR A 92 2.37 13.59 15.23
N HIS A 93 2.51 12.90 16.37
CA HIS A 93 3.66 12.03 16.62
C HIS A 93 3.61 10.79 15.70
N TRP A 94 4.77 10.30 15.26
CA TRP A 94 4.84 9.16 14.33
C TRP A 94 4.27 7.85 14.91
N ALA A 95 4.25 7.69 16.24
CA ALA A 95 3.72 6.49 16.89
C ALA A 95 2.21 6.29 16.68
N TYR A 96 1.49 7.29 16.16
CA TYR A 96 0.08 7.15 15.78
C TYR A 96 -0.14 6.11 14.66
N ILE A 97 0.93 5.64 14.00
CA ILE A 97 0.92 4.46 13.12
C ILE A 97 0.39 3.20 13.82
N PHE A 98 0.52 3.09 15.15
CA PHE A 98 0.06 1.92 15.90
C PHE A 98 -1.43 1.98 16.29
N ILE A 99 -2.13 3.09 16.02
CA ILE A 99 -3.57 3.22 16.33
C ILE A 99 -4.45 2.15 15.67
N PRO A 100 -4.20 1.70 14.42
CA PRO A 100 -4.92 0.58 13.82
C PRO A 100 -4.82 -0.75 14.58
N LEU A 101 -3.93 -0.88 15.57
CA LEU A 101 -3.89 -2.03 16.48
C LEU A 101 -5.15 -2.10 17.37
N ILE A 102 -5.87 -0.98 17.54
CA ILE A 102 -7.19 -0.95 18.15
C ILE A 102 -8.21 -1.46 17.13
N PRO A 103 -8.83 -2.64 17.36
CA PRO A 103 -9.74 -3.23 16.39
C PRO A 103 -10.95 -2.34 16.16
N PHE A 104 -11.49 -2.40 14.94
CA PHE A 104 -12.62 -1.62 14.43
C PHE A 104 -12.39 -0.11 14.33
N VAL A 105 -12.02 0.57 15.42
CA VAL A 105 -12.00 2.05 15.48
C VAL A 105 -10.65 2.63 15.03
N GLY A 106 -9.55 1.91 15.28
CA GLY A 106 -8.19 2.42 15.07
C GLY A 106 -7.89 2.83 13.63
N ILE A 107 -8.39 2.06 12.66
CA ILE A 107 -8.21 2.35 11.24
C ILE A 107 -8.86 3.69 10.84
N PHE A 108 -10.06 3.96 11.36
CA PHE A 108 -10.81 5.19 11.03
C PHE A 108 -10.13 6.43 11.61
N ILE A 109 -9.60 6.32 12.84
CA ILE A 109 -8.84 7.40 13.47
C ILE A 109 -7.59 7.70 12.63
N LEU A 110 -6.83 6.68 12.23
CA LEU A 110 -5.63 6.89 11.41
C LEU A 110 -5.97 7.54 10.07
N ILE A 111 -7.05 7.11 9.40
CA ILE A 111 -7.52 7.72 8.15
C ILE A 111 -7.87 9.20 8.36
N PHE A 112 -8.56 9.53 9.45
CA PHE A 112 -8.91 10.91 9.78
C PHE A 112 -7.67 11.80 9.97
N LEU A 113 -6.66 11.30 10.67
CA LEU A 113 -5.36 11.97 10.82
C LEU A 113 -4.64 12.11 9.46
N LEU A 114 -4.78 11.07 8.62
CA LEU A 114 -4.40 10.97 7.20
C LEU A 114 -4.80 12.18 6.35
N CYS A 115 -6.02 12.62 6.58
CA CYS A 115 -6.70 13.66 5.80
C CYS A 115 -6.45 15.07 6.31
N GLN A 116 -5.80 15.25 7.46
CA GLN A 116 -5.60 16.59 8.02
C GLN A 116 -4.71 17.44 7.10
N PRO A 117 -5.00 18.76 6.99
CA PRO A 117 -4.12 19.67 6.27
C PRO A 117 -2.75 19.70 6.94
N THR A 118 -1.72 19.98 6.15
CA THR A 118 -0.36 20.19 6.68
C THR A 118 -0.39 21.41 7.59
N GLU A 119 0.05 21.25 8.85
CA GLU A 119 0.25 22.40 9.73
C GLU A 119 1.46 23.22 9.22
N VAL A 120 1.25 24.53 9.06
CA VAL A 120 2.23 25.46 8.47
C VAL A 120 3.29 25.90 9.47
#